data_AF-A0AAV9AMU2-F1
#
_entry.id   AF-A0AAV9AMU2-F1
#
_cell.length_a   1.000
_cell.length_b   1.000
_cell.length_c   1.000
_cell.angle_alpha   90.00
_cell.angle_beta   90.00
_cell.angle_gamma   90.00
#
_symmetry.space_group_name_H-M   'P 1'
#
loop_
_entity.id
_entity.type
_entity.pdbx_description
1 polymer ?
#
loop_
_entity_poly.entity_id
_entity_poly.type
_entity_poly.pdbx_seq_one_letter_code
_entity_poly.pdbx_strand_id
1 'polypeptide(L)'
;MADPEHETPTEVAERAGEEEDTGAQVAPIVRLEEVAVTTGEEDEEVLYDQKAKLYRFDKEGNQWKERGAGTVKLLKHRSTGKIRLVMRQAKTLKICANHLVFATLSVQEHTGNDKSCVWHATDFSDGELKDEMFCMRFGSVENRKGFMEMIEKTTASLGRNEEKEDKEVDAAAEVLGHLKVGGNASGAAAEEAAPQPENPPETEQKAAAEPATEKEL
;
A
#
# COMPACT_ATOMS: atom_id res chain seq x y z
N MET A 1 -63.01 -55.57 -21.26
CA MET A 1 -62.83 -54.28 -20.57
C MET A 1 -61.62 -53.63 -21.22
N ALA A 2 -61.89 -52.59 -22.01
CA ALA A 2 -60.88 -51.80 -22.68
C ALA A 2 -60.43 -50.70 -21.71
N ASP A 3 -59.13 -50.53 -21.54
CA ASP A 3 -58.54 -49.36 -20.86
C ASP A 3 -57.46 -48.78 -21.79
N PRO A 4 -57.56 -47.50 -22.18
CA PRO A 4 -56.74 -46.89 -23.22
C PRO A 4 -55.48 -46.17 -22.69
N GLU A 5 -54.49 -46.15 -23.57
CA GLU A 5 -53.56 -45.04 -23.86
C GLU A 5 -52.45 -44.67 -22.86
N HIS A 6 -51.25 -45.06 -23.28
CA HIS A 6 -49.96 -44.49 -22.91
C HIS A 6 -49.74 -43.19 -23.71
N GLU A 7 -49.96 -42.03 -23.11
CA GLU A 7 -49.54 -40.75 -23.66
C GLU A 7 -48.22 -40.31 -23.02
N THR A 8 -47.24 -40.05 -23.87
CA THR A 8 -45.95 -39.46 -23.52
C THR A 8 -46.12 -37.93 -23.48
N PRO A 9 -45.76 -37.23 -22.38
CA PRO A 9 -45.72 -35.78 -22.40
C PRO A 9 -44.48 -35.32 -23.16
N THR A 10 -44.71 -34.85 -24.38
CA THR A 10 -43.77 -34.08 -25.19
C THR A 10 -43.56 -32.69 -24.56
N GLU A 11 -42.32 -32.22 -24.63
CA GLU A 11 -41.92 -30.80 -24.60
C GLU A 11 -42.37 -29.94 -23.41
N VAL A 12 -41.55 -29.95 -22.35
CA VAL A 12 -41.35 -28.73 -21.55
C VAL A 12 -40.37 -27.86 -22.33
N ALA A 13 -40.88 -27.17 -23.35
CA ALA A 13 -40.12 -26.18 -24.10
C ALA A 13 -39.67 -25.07 -23.14
N GLU A 14 -38.38 -24.82 -23.17
CA GLU A 14 -37.66 -23.76 -22.49
C GLU A 14 -38.39 -22.42 -22.66
N ARG A 15 -39.06 -21.92 -21.61
CA ARG A 15 -39.30 -20.48 -21.47
C ARG A 15 -37.98 -19.84 -21.06
N ALA A 16 -37.06 -19.75 -22.01
CA ALA A 16 -35.97 -18.80 -21.97
C ALA A 16 -36.60 -17.42 -21.81
N GLY A 17 -36.19 -16.67 -20.79
CA GLY A 17 -36.59 -15.28 -20.65
C GLY A 17 -36.10 -14.51 -21.86
N GLU A 18 -37.01 -14.21 -22.78
CA GLU A 18 -36.81 -13.19 -23.78
C GLU A 18 -36.60 -11.88 -23.00
N GLU A 19 -35.35 -11.43 -22.91
CA GLU A 19 -35.07 -10.05 -22.52
C GLU A 19 -35.77 -9.17 -23.55
N GLU A 20 -36.92 -8.62 -23.15
CA GLU A 20 -37.70 -7.70 -23.95
C GLU A 20 -36.88 -6.42 -24.12
N ASP A 21 -36.06 -6.38 -25.17
CA ASP A 21 -35.36 -5.18 -25.61
C ASP A 21 -36.41 -4.12 -25.96
N THR A 22 -36.63 -3.20 -25.02
CA THR A 22 -37.61 -2.11 -25.13
C THR A 22 -37.38 -1.18 -26.34
N GLY A 23 -36.27 -1.33 -27.09
CA GLY A 23 -35.98 -0.55 -28.29
C GLY A 23 -35.79 0.95 -28.03
N ALA A 24 -35.68 1.34 -26.75
CA ALA A 24 -35.56 2.72 -26.35
C ALA A 24 -34.18 3.26 -26.75
N GLN A 25 -34.16 4.23 -27.68
CA GLN A 25 -32.94 4.94 -28.05
C GLN A 25 -32.53 5.89 -26.91
N VAL A 26 -31.52 5.51 -26.15
CA VAL A 26 -30.94 6.36 -25.10
C VAL A 26 -29.93 7.32 -25.75
N ALA A 27 -30.28 8.61 -25.77
CA ALA A 27 -29.35 9.65 -26.21
C ALA A 27 -28.21 9.82 -25.19
N PRO A 28 -26.93 9.91 -25.62
CA PRO A 28 -25.81 10.09 -24.71
C PRO A 28 -25.94 11.41 -23.93
N ILE A 29 -26.02 11.34 -22.60
CA ILE A 29 -26.07 12.52 -21.72
C ILE A 29 -24.72 13.25 -21.75
N VAL A 30 -23.63 12.50 -21.89
CA VAL A 30 -22.26 13.03 -21.89
C VAL A 30 -21.48 12.38 -23.03
N ARG A 31 -20.66 13.19 -23.72
CA ARG A 31 -19.65 12.71 -24.66
C ARG A 31 -18.31 12.69 -23.95
N LEU A 32 -17.67 11.52 -23.88
CA LEU A 32 -16.35 11.36 -23.31
C LEU A 32 -15.33 11.39 -24.44
N GLU A 33 -14.25 12.13 -24.23
CA GLU A 33 -13.08 12.09 -25.11
C GLU A 33 -12.14 10.97 -24.64
N GLU A 34 -11.48 10.32 -25.60
CA GLU A 34 -10.45 9.33 -25.28
C GLU A 34 -9.23 10.06 -24.69
N VAL A 35 -8.83 9.66 -23.48
CA VAL A 35 -7.68 10.20 -22.79
C VAL A 35 -6.62 9.12 -22.68
N ALA A 36 -5.39 9.43 -23.07
CA ALA A 36 -4.26 8.52 -22.84
C ALA A 36 -4.02 8.37 -21.33
N VAL A 37 -4.10 7.14 -20.83
CA VAL A 37 -3.90 6.83 -19.42
C VAL A 37 -2.55 6.16 -19.23
N THR A 38 -1.74 6.72 -18.32
CA THR A 38 -0.51 6.10 -17.85
C THR A 38 -0.79 5.26 -16.60
N THR A 39 -0.05 4.18 -16.43
CA THR A 39 -0.16 3.29 -15.27
C THR A 39 0.64 3.79 -14.06
N GLY A 40 1.66 4.61 -14.29
CA GLY A 40 2.61 5.07 -13.28
C GLY A 40 3.64 3.99 -12.89
N GLU A 41 3.79 2.96 -13.74
CA GLU A 41 4.72 1.82 -13.59
C GLU A 41 5.75 1.78 -14.74
N GLU A 42 5.79 2.81 -15.61
CA GLU A 42 6.59 2.81 -16.85
C GLU A 42 8.10 2.85 -16.60
N ASP A 43 8.54 3.51 -15.52
CA ASP A 43 9.95 3.66 -15.14
C ASP A 43 10.44 2.51 -14.23
N GLU A 44 9.70 1.41 -14.17
CA GLU A 44 9.97 0.30 -13.27
C GLU A 44 10.22 -1.02 -14.02
N GLU A 45 10.99 -1.89 -13.37
CA GLU A 45 11.25 -3.26 -13.78
C GLU A 45 10.45 -4.21 -12.90
N VAL A 46 9.75 -5.15 -13.53
CA VAL A 46 9.00 -6.20 -12.83
C VAL A 46 9.96 -7.28 -12.37
N LEU A 47 10.19 -7.37 -11.07
CA LEU A 47 11.00 -8.43 -10.46
C LEU A 47 10.19 -9.69 -10.19
N TYR A 48 8.91 -9.53 -9.84
CA TYR A 48 8.00 -10.61 -9.48
C TYR A 48 6.60 -10.27 -9.96
N ASP A 49 5.85 -11.26 -10.43
CA ASP A 49 4.46 -11.15 -10.87
C ASP A 49 3.73 -12.47 -10.55
N GLN A 50 2.70 -12.41 -9.71
CA GLN A 50 1.95 -13.61 -9.33
C GLN A 50 0.49 -13.30 -8.99
N LYS A 51 -0.41 -14.22 -9.34
CA LYS A 51 -1.82 -14.15 -8.93
C LYS A 51 -1.98 -14.47 -7.45
N ALA A 52 -2.71 -13.62 -6.74
CA ALA A 52 -2.99 -13.78 -5.32
C ALA A 52 -4.33 -13.13 -4.91
N LYS A 53 -4.75 -13.41 -3.69
CA LYS A 53 -5.84 -12.71 -3.01
C LYS A 53 -5.30 -12.06 -1.75
N LEU A 54 -5.57 -10.77 -1.58
CA LEU A 54 -5.13 -9.95 -0.47
C LEU A 54 -6.28 -9.67 0.49
N TYR A 55 -5.96 -9.76 1.77
CA TYR A 55 -6.81 -9.43 2.90
C TYR A 55 -6.11 -8.37 3.75
N ARG A 56 -6.92 -7.51 4.37
CA ARG A 56 -6.50 -6.50 5.34
C ARG A 56 -7.11 -6.86 6.69
N PHE A 57 -6.34 -6.75 7.76
CA PHE A 57 -6.87 -6.93 9.10
C PHE A 57 -7.64 -5.68 9.54
N ASP A 58 -8.90 -5.86 9.90
CA ASP A 58 -9.73 -4.83 10.51
C ASP A 58 -9.56 -4.87 12.03
N LYS A 59 -8.90 -3.84 12.58
CA LYS A 59 -8.60 -3.76 14.01
C LYS A 59 -9.87 -3.58 14.87
N GLU A 60 -10.86 -2.86 14.36
CA GLU A 60 -12.11 -2.61 15.09
C GLU A 60 -12.99 -3.87 15.16
N GLY A 61 -13.15 -4.54 14.02
CA GLY A 61 -13.90 -5.80 13.93
C GLY A 61 -13.12 -7.05 14.36
N ASN A 62 -11.82 -6.91 14.67
CA ASN A 62 -10.90 -8.02 14.97
C ASN A 62 -11.00 -9.18 13.93
N GLN A 63 -11.05 -8.82 12.65
CA GLN A 63 -11.32 -9.78 11.57
C GLN A 63 -10.57 -9.47 10.28
N TRP A 64 -10.32 -10.48 9.46
CA TRP A 64 -9.79 -10.29 8.11
C TRP A 64 -10.90 -9.86 7.14
N LYS A 65 -10.66 -8.80 6.38
CA LYS A 65 -11.53 -8.34 5.27
C LYS A 65 -10.81 -8.50 3.94
N GLU A 66 -11.51 -9.01 2.93
CA GLU A 66 -10.96 -9.10 1.57
C GLU A 66 -10.70 -7.69 1.02
N ARG A 67 -9.48 -7.46 0.52
CA ARG A 67 -9.03 -6.16 -0.01
C ARG A 67 -8.94 -6.17 -1.53
N GLY A 68 -8.55 -7.31 -2.11
CA GLY A 68 -8.53 -7.46 -3.56
C GLY A 68 -8.08 -8.84 -4.03
N ALA A 69 -8.49 -9.21 -5.24
CA ALA A 69 -8.02 -10.40 -5.93
C ALA A 69 -7.49 -10.01 -7.31
N GLY A 70 -6.26 -10.42 -7.61
CA GLY A 70 -5.59 -10.04 -8.84
C GLY A 70 -4.12 -10.40 -8.82
N THR A 71 -3.30 -9.57 -9.45
CA THR A 71 -1.86 -9.82 -9.62
C THR A 71 -1.08 -8.89 -8.69
N VAL A 72 -0.22 -9.49 -7.86
CA VAL A 72 0.80 -8.77 -7.09
C VAL A 72 2.08 -8.69 -7.91
N LYS A 73 2.72 -7.52 -7.88
CA LYS A 73 4.02 -7.28 -8.49
C LYS A 73 5.01 -6.71 -7.47
N LEU A 74 6.28 -7.08 -7.62
CA LEU A 74 7.39 -6.32 -7.05
C LEU A 74 8.06 -5.53 -8.18
N LEU A 75 8.09 -4.22 -8.01
CA LEU A 75 8.54 -3.27 -9.03
C LEU A 75 9.78 -2.55 -8.52
N LYS A 76 10.84 -2.56 -9.31
CA LYS A 76 12.09 -1.84 -9.03
C LYS A 76 12.19 -0.61 -9.92
N HIS A 77 12.29 0.56 -9.33
CA HIS A 77 12.47 1.80 -10.07
C HIS A 77 13.86 1.86 -10.70
N ARG A 78 13.92 2.19 -12.01
CA ARG A 78 15.15 2.09 -12.81
C ARG A 78 16.24 3.06 -12.37
N SER A 79 15.88 4.27 -11.97
CA SER A 79 16.85 5.31 -11.61
C SER A 79 17.18 5.33 -10.12
N THR A 80 16.20 5.11 -9.24
CA THR A 80 16.41 5.18 -7.79
C THR A 80 16.72 3.83 -7.16
N GLY A 81 16.49 2.72 -7.87
CA GLY A 81 16.68 1.37 -7.35
C GLY A 81 15.68 0.95 -6.27
N LYS A 82 14.79 1.84 -5.82
CA LYS A 82 13.76 1.56 -4.81
C LYS A 82 12.80 0.49 -5.31
N ILE A 83 12.35 -0.35 -4.39
CA ILE A 83 11.45 -1.47 -4.70
C ILE A 83 10.13 -1.26 -3.97
N ARG A 84 9.01 -1.41 -4.68
CA ARG A 84 7.66 -1.38 -4.12
C ARG A 84 6.85 -2.61 -4.48
N LEU A 85 5.91 -2.95 -3.61
CA LEU A 85 4.86 -3.92 -3.89
C LEU A 85 3.64 -3.17 -4.41
N VAL A 86 3.14 -3.58 -5.57
CA VAL A 86 1.89 -3.08 -6.14
C VAL A 86 0.97 -4.25 -6.45
N MET A 87 -0.29 -4.16 -6.06
CA MET A 87 -1.31 -5.15 -6.43
C MET A 87 -2.55 -4.46 -6.98
N ARG A 88 -3.06 -4.96 -8.11
CA ARG A 88 -4.29 -4.47 -8.74
C ARG A 88 -5.35 -5.55 -8.81
N GLN A 89 -6.61 -5.16 -8.64
CA GLN A 89 -7.76 -6.04 -8.81
C GLN A 89 -7.95 -6.42 -10.29
N ALA A 90 -8.21 -7.70 -10.58
CA ALA A 90 -8.20 -8.22 -11.95
C ALA A 90 -9.25 -7.58 -12.90
N LYS A 91 -10.42 -7.16 -12.38
CA LYS A 91 -11.51 -6.59 -13.20
C LYS A 91 -11.52 -5.07 -13.22
N THR A 92 -11.36 -4.45 -12.05
CA THR A 92 -11.50 -3.00 -11.88
C THR A 92 -10.18 -2.25 -12.08
N LEU A 93 -9.05 -2.97 -12.09
CA LEU A 93 -7.68 -2.43 -12.15
C LEU A 93 -7.32 -1.46 -11.01
N LYS A 94 -8.20 -1.34 -10.00
CA LYS A 94 -7.96 -0.55 -8.79
C LYS A 94 -6.79 -1.13 -8.02
N ILE A 95 -5.93 -0.24 -7.53
CA ILE A 95 -4.83 -0.58 -6.64
C ILE A 95 -5.43 -1.03 -5.30
N CYS A 96 -4.97 -2.17 -4.79
CA CYS A 96 -5.39 -2.70 -3.50
C CYS A 96 -4.22 -2.93 -2.51
N ALA A 97 -2.99 -2.78 -2.99
CA ALA A 97 -1.78 -2.57 -2.19
C ALA A 97 -0.78 -1.75 -3.01
N ASN A 98 -0.10 -0.81 -2.36
CA ASN A 98 0.96 0.01 -2.89
C ASN A 98 1.84 0.51 -1.73
N HIS A 99 2.95 -0.18 -1.48
CA HIS A 99 3.88 0.19 -0.41
C HIS A 99 5.33 -0.12 -0.80
N LEU A 100 6.27 0.64 -0.21
CA LEU A 100 7.69 0.34 -0.37
C LEU A 100 8.05 -0.98 0.33
N VAL A 101 9.09 -1.62 -0.18
CA VAL A 101 9.76 -2.73 0.50
C VAL A 101 11.01 -2.16 1.16
N PHE A 102 11.07 -2.22 2.49
CA PHE A 102 12.23 -1.80 3.28
C PHE A 102 13.04 -3.02 3.72
N ALA A 103 14.32 -2.83 4.08
CA ALA A 103 15.16 -3.91 4.58
C ALA A 103 14.58 -4.60 5.83
N THR A 104 13.76 -3.88 6.61
CA THR A 104 13.08 -4.36 7.82
C THR A 104 11.78 -5.10 7.56
N LEU A 105 11.28 -5.15 6.32
CA LEU A 105 10.03 -5.83 5.98
C LEU A 105 10.15 -7.34 6.26
N SER A 106 9.30 -7.86 7.16
CA SER A 106 9.27 -9.27 7.52
C SER A 106 7.93 -9.89 7.12
N VAL A 107 8.00 -10.95 6.31
CA VAL A 107 6.84 -11.74 5.90
C VAL A 107 6.89 -13.07 6.62
N GLN A 108 5.77 -13.47 7.22
CA GLN A 108 5.65 -14.67 8.04
C GLN A 108 4.60 -15.62 7.46
N GLU A 109 4.76 -16.92 7.71
CA GLU A 109 3.73 -17.90 7.36
C GLU A 109 2.46 -17.67 8.19
N HIS A 110 1.29 -17.88 7.59
CA HIS A 110 0.04 -17.80 8.32
C HIS A 110 -0.26 -19.13 9.03
N THR A 111 -0.34 -19.13 10.37
CA THR A 111 -0.51 -20.34 11.20
C THR A 111 -1.75 -21.19 10.85
N GLY A 112 -2.80 -20.59 10.30
CA GLY A 112 -4.03 -21.30 9.90
C GLY A 112 -4.15 -21.64 8.41
N ASN A 113 -3.18 -21.29 7.56
CA ASN A 113 -3.27 -21.52 6.11
C ASN A 113 -1.88 -21.57 5.45
N ASP A 114 -1.50 -22.75 4.97
CA ASP A 114 -0.19 -23.04 4.35
C ASP A 114 0.09 -22.28 3.05
N LYS A 115 -0.96 -21.87 2.34
CA LYS A 115 -0.89 -21.05 1.11
C LYS A 115 -0.90 -19.55 1.39
N SER A 116 -0.87 -19.14 2.66
CA SER A 116 -0.96 -17.73 3.05
C SER A 116 0.24 -17.26 3.86
N CYS A 117 0.55 -15.98 3.73
CA CYS A 117 1.54 -15.28 4.52
C CYS A 117 1.02 -13.94 5.01
N VAL A 118 1.62 -13.40 6.08
CA VAL A 118 1.23 -12.15 6.73
C VAL A 118 2.41 -11.21 6.91
N TRP A 119 2.17 -9.91 6.84
CA TRP A 119 3.17 -8.87 7.13
C TRP A 119 2.49 -7.55 7.50
N HIS A 120 3.29 -6.59 7.98
CA HIS A 120 2.87 -5.21 8.24
C HIS A 120 3.53 -4.28 7.22
N ALA A 121 2.80 -3.26 6.75
CA ALA A 121 3.34 -2.24 5.86
C ALA A 121 2.58 -0.91 5.96
N THR A 122 3.29 0.19 5.72
CA THR A 122 2.70 1.51 5.53
C THR A 122 2.30 1.66 4.05
N ASP A 123 1.00 1.55 3.78
CA ASP A 123 0.40 1.41 2.45
C ASP A 123 -0.28 2.69 1.96
N PHE A 124 -0.22 2.92 0.65
CA PHE A 124 -0.77 4.10 -0.04
C PHE A 124 -1.85 3.75 -1.09
N SER A 125 -2.48 2.57 -1.01
CA SER A 125 -3.47 2.16 -2.03
C SER A 125 -4.74 3.01 -2.04
N ASP A 126 -5.06 3.69 -0.94
CA ASP A 126 -6.24 4.58 -0.82
C ASP A 126 -5.93 6.06 -1.09
N GLY A 127 -4.70 6.40 -1.48
CA GLY A 127 -4.26 7.80 -1.66
C GLY A 127 -3.81 8.50 -0.37
N GLU A 128 -3.70 7.77 0.73
CA GLU A 128 -3.15 8.22 2.01
C GLU A 128 -2.32 7.10 2.65
N LEU A 129 -1.30 7.46 3.43
CA LEU A 129 -0.42 6.49 4.10
C LEU A 129 -1.13 5.89 5.33
N LYS A 130 -1.24 4.56 5.37
CA LYS A 130 -1.87 3.82 6.46
C LYS A 130 -1.04 2.62 6.87
N ASP A 131 -0.90 2.41 8.18
CA ASP A 131 -0.26 1.19 8.70
C ASP A 131 -1.25 0.02 8.69
N GLU A 132 -0.98 -0.94 7.83
CA GLU A 132 -1.83 -2.08 7.55
C GLU A 132 -1.17 -3.39 7.94
N MET A 133 -1.99 -4.32 8.41
CA MET A 133 -1.61 -5.72 8.53
C MET A 133 -2.27 -6.49 7.38
N PHE A 134 -1.44 -7.07 6.52
CA PHE A 134 -1.87 -7.79 5.35
C PHE A 134 -1.77 -9.30 5.54
N CYS A 135 -2.67 -10.01 4.88
CA CYS A 135 -2.59 -11.45 4.65
C CYS A 135 -2.77 -11.70 3.15
N MET A 136 -1.84 -12.41 2.53
CA MET A 136 -1.91 -12.76 1.11
C MET A 136 -2.02 -14.27 0.96
N ARG A 137 -3.03 -14.72 0.21
CA ARG A 137 -3.25 -16.12 -0.13
C ARG A 137 -2.93 -16.37 -1.59
N PHE A 138 -2.10 -17.37 -1.83
CA PHE A 138 -1.69 -17.81 -3.17
C PHE A 138 -2.47 -19.04 -3.62
N GLY A 139 -2.39 -19.36 -4.91
CA GLY A 139 -3.00 -20.57 -5.48
C GLY A 139 -2.39 -21.87 -4.97
N SER A 140 -1.11 -21.84 -4.59
CA SER A 140 -0.35 -23.00 -4.11
C SER A 140 0.65 -22.60 -3.03
N VAL A 141 1.17 -23.59 -2.29
CA VAL A 141 2.18 -23.38 -1.25
C VAL A 141 3.51 -22.95 -1.87
N GLU A 142 3.84 -23.46 -3.06
CA GLU A 142 5.05 -23.11 -3.81
C GLU A 142 5.05 -21.63 -4.17
N ASN A 143 3.92 -21.10 -4.65
CA ASN A 143 3.78 -19.67 -4.97
C ASN A 143 3.95 -18.79 -3.72
N ARG A 144 3.41 -19.24 -2.58
CA ARG A 144 3.60 -18.54 -1.29
C ARG A 144 5.07 -18.54 -0.86
N LYS A 145 5.75 -19.69 -0.96
CA LYS A 145 7.18 -19.82 -0.66
C LYS A 145 8.03 -18.94 -1.59
N GLY A 146 7.76 -18.97 -2.89
CA GLY A 146 8.45 -18.13 -3.87
C GLY A 146 8.28 -16.64 -3.61
N PHE A 147 7.08 -16.20 -3.20
CA PHE A 147 6.87 -14.82 -2.76
C PHE A 147 7.72 -14.46 -1.54
N MET A 148 7.72 -15.29 -0.50
CA MET A 148 8.49 -15.05 0.72
C MET A 148 10.00 -14.99 0.44
N GLU A 149 10.52 -15.93 -0.34
CA GLU A 149 11.93 -15.96 -0.76
C GLU A 149 12.30 -14.70 -1.57
N MET A 150 11.40 -14.26 -2.45
CA MET A 150 11.65 -13.05 -3.25
C MET A 150 11.69 -11.79 -2.39
N ILE A 151 10.81 -11.68 -1.39
CA ILE A 151 10.85 -10.59 -0.42
C ILE A 151 12.14 -10.65 0.38
N GLU A 152 12.51 -11.81 0.93
CA GLU A 152 13.75 -11.99 1.70
C GLU A 152 15.00 -11.62 0.88
N LYS A 153 15.08 -12.06 -0.37
CA LYS A 153 16.17 -11.69 -1.28
C LYS A 153 16.21 -10.17 -1.54
N THR A 154 15.04 -9.56 -1.64
CA THR A 154 14.90 -8.12 -1.86
C THR A 154 15.36 -7.35 -0.63
N THR A 155 14.87 -7.68 0.56
CA THR A 155 15.22 -7.01 1.82
C THR A 155 16.70 -7.18 2.16
N ALA A 156 17.28 -8.36 1.96
CA ALA A 156 18.71 -8.61 2.12
C ALA A 156 19.57 -7.80 1.13
N SER A 157 19.06 -7.52 -0.06
CA SER A 157 19.77 -6.68 -1.04
C SER A 157 19.68 -5.20 -0.70
N LEU A 158 18.58 -4.75 -0.11
CA LEU A 158 18.40 -3.38 0.38
C LEU A 158 19.28 -3.09 1.59
N GLY A 159 19.32 -3.97 2.60
CA GLY A 159 20.15 -3.74 3.79
C GLY A 159 21.65 -3.59 3.47
N ARG A 160 22.15 -4.36 2.49
CA ARG A 160 23.54 -4.21 2.00
C ARG A 160 23.81 -2.90 1.25
N ASN A 161 22.78 -2.29 0.67
CA ASN A 161 22.90 -1.01 0.00
C ASN A 161 22.80 0.14 1.02
N GLU A 162 21.88 0.06 1.98
CA GLU A 162 21.76 1.01 3.09
C GLU A 162 23.08 1.11 3.87
N GLU A 163 23.72 -0.02 4.22
CA GLU A 163 25.04 -0.02 4.87
C GLU A 163 26.17 0.64 4.04
N LYS A 164 26.05 0.64 2.71
CA LYS A 164 27.02 1.30 1.82
C LYS A 164 26.73 2.79 1.72
N GLU A 165 25.47 3.16 1.54
CA GLU A 165 25.03 4.55 1.52
C GLU A 165 25.41 5.21 2.84
N ASP A 166 25.10 4.62 3.99
CA ASP A 166 25.46 5.17 5.31
C ASP A 166 26.97 5.44 5.45
N LYS A 167 27.83 4.50 5.00
CA LYS A 167 29.29 4.69 5.00
C LYS A 167 29.75 5.81 4.07
N GLU A 168 29.10 5.95 2.91
CA GLU A 168 29.39 7.03 1.97
C GLU A 168 28.91 8.39 2.51
N VAL A 169 27.76 8.44 3.18
CA VAL A 169 27.24 9.66 3.81
C VAL A 169 28.14 10.09 4.96
N ASP A 170 28.56 9.14 5.82
CA ASP A 170 29.50 9.39 6.92
C ASP A 170 30.84 9.92 6.39
N ALA A 171 31.40 9.30 5.34
CA ALA A 171 32.62 9.76 4.71
C ALA A 171 32.47 11.15 4.06
N ALA A 172 31.34 11.43 3.40
CA ALA A 172 31.06 12.74 2.83
C ALA A 172 30.88 13.83 3.92
N ALA A 173 30.22 13.49 5.02
CA ALA A 173 30.09 14.38 6.18
C ALA A 173 31.45 14.68 6.83
N GLU A 174 32.33 13.69 6.93
CA GLU A 174 33.70 13.88 7.41
C GLU A 174 34.50 14.83 6.50
N VAL A 175 34.42 14.64 5.18
CA VAL A 175 35.08 15.53 4.19
C VAL A 175 34.55 16.96 4.28
N LEU A 176 33.23 17.15 4.45
CA LEU A 176 32.63 18.46 4.67
C LEU A 176 33.11 19.12 5.98
N GLY A 177 33.29 18.34 7.05
CA GLY A 177 33.82 18.83 8.33
C GLY A 177 35.27 19.36 8.25
N HIS A 178 36.07 18.85 7.31
CA HIS A 178 37.47 19.28 7.11
C HIS A 178 37.61 20.51 6.19
N LEU A 179 36.54 20.96 5.54
CA LEU A 179 36.55 22.16 4.69
C LEU A 179 36.50 23.44 5.53
N LYS A 180 37.68 23.91 5.95
CA LYS A 180 37.84 25.22 6.60
C LYS A 180 37.78 26.32 5.55
N VAL A 181 36.69 27.11 5.52
CA VAL A 181 36.61 28.35 4.75
C VAL A 181 37.66 29.32 5.28
N GLY A 182 38.75 29.49 4.52
CA GLY A 182 39.74 30.53 4.75
C GLY A 182 39.15 31.89 4.40
N GLY A 183 38.79 32.68 5.41
CA GLY A 183 38.37 34.06 5.23
C GLY A 183 39.51 34.90 4.67
N ASN A 184 39.36 35.39 3.44
CA ASN A 184 40.20 36.46 2.93
C ASN A 184 39.65 37.79 3.46
N ALA A 185 40.32 38.35 4.47
CA ALA A 185 40.01 39.65 5.02
C ALA A 185 40.66 40.77 4.19
N SER A 186 39.84 41.58 3.53
CA SER A 186 40.04 43.01 3.29
C SER A 186 38.68 43.60 2.89
N GLY A 187 38.04 44.58 3.52
CA GLY A 187 38.30 45.43 4.67
C GLY A 187 37.35 46.62 4.51
N ALA A 188 36.47 46.88 5.48
CA ALA A 188 35.86 48.18 5.81
C ALA A 188 34.77 47.99 6.86
N ALA A 189 34.85 48.80 7.92
CA ALA A 189 34.00 48.78 9.09
C ALA A 189 32.59 49.32 8.83
N ALA A 190 31.59 48.74 9.49
CA ALA A 190 30.51 49.46 10.15
C ALA A 190 29.80 48.53 11.16
N GLU A 191 29.60 49.09 12.33
CA GLU A 191 29.02 48.63 13.59
C GLU A 191 27.49 48.40 13.47
N GLU A 192 26.95 47.30 14.00
CA GLU A 192 25.76 47.30 14.87
C GLU A 192 25.43 45.90 15.44
N ALA A 193 24.73 45.92 16.56
CA ALA A 193 24.70 44.93 17.64
C ALA A 193 23.99 43.59 17.36
N ALA A 194 24.44 42.56 18.07
CA ALA A 194 23.78 41.26 18.21
C ALA A 194 22.61 41.29 19.21
N PRO A 195 21.55 40.49 19.02
CA PRO A 195 20.74 40.00 20.11
C PRO A 195 21.13 38.55 20.45
N GLN A 196 21.32 38.28 21.73
CA GLN A 196 21.48 36.93 22.29
C GLN A 196 20.14 36.19 22.32
N PRO A 197 20.12 34.85 22.23
CA PRO A 197 18.94 34.04 22.50
C PRO A 197 18.81 33.79 24.01
N GLU A 198 17.79 34.38 24.64
CA GLU A 198 17.41 34.11 26.03
C GLU A 198 16.25 33.10 26.08
N ASN A 199 16.51 31.97 26.74
CA ASN A 199 15.53 30.94 27.10
C ASN A 199 14.77 31.35 28.39
N PRO A 200 13.59 30.76 28.65
CA PRO A 200 12.48 31.40 29.36
C PRO A 200 12.55 31.24 30.89
N PRO A 201 11.80 32.05 31.66
CA PRO A 201 11.49 31.73 33.04
C PRO A 201 10.16 30.98 33.16
N GLU A 202 10.24 29.78 33.73
CA GLU A 202 9.17 29.11 34.48
C GLU A 202 8.86 29.90 35.75
N THR A 203 7.58 30.10 36.11
CA THR A 203 7.15 29.99 37.51
C THR A 203 5.66 29.67 37.63
N GLU A 204 5.39 28.89 38.66
CA GLU A 204 4.24 28.03 38.94
C GLU A 204 2.93 28.73 39.38
N GLN A 205 1.83 28.03 39.07
CA GLN A 205 0.67 27.67 39.89
C GLN A 205 -0.02 28.70 40.80
N LYS A 206 -1.36 28.80 40.65
CA LYS A 206 -2.25 28.49 41.79
C LYS A 206 -3.63 28.00 41.36
N ALA A 207 -4.04 26.92 42.03
CA ALA A 207 -5.27 26.17 41.93
C ALA A 207 -6.52 26.88 42.50
N ALA A 208 -7.70 26.39 42.08
CA ALA A 208 -8.94 26.12 42.85
C ALA A 208 -10.13 26.15 41.86
N ALA A 209 -11.19 25.34 41.93
CA ALA A 209 -11.57 24.14 42.66
C ALA A 209 -12.91 23.71 42.01
N GLU A 210 -13.20 22.42 41.97
CA GLU A 210 -14.54 21.87 41.66
C GLU A 210 -15.58 22.32 42.71
N PRO A 211 -16.88 22.09 42.45
CA PRO A 211 -17.43 20.87 43.04
C PRO A 211 -18.37 20.07 42.14
N ALA A 212 -18.37 18.77 42.39
CA ALA A 212 -19.34 17.78 41.95
C ALA A 212 -20.69 17.89 42.69
N THR A 213 -21.75 17.39 42.06
CA THR A 213 -22.91 16.64 42.64
C THR A 213 -23.81 16.23 41.46
N GLU A 214 -23.87 14.97 41.04
CA GLU A 214 -24.55 13.78 41.61
C GLU A 214 -26.05 13.65 41.22
N LYS A 215 -26.32 12.56 40.45
CA LYS A 215 -27.50 11.65 40.43
C LYS A 215 -28.81 11.89 39.65
N GLU A 216 -29.25 10.74 39.10
CA GLU A 216 -30.58 10.25 38.69
C GLU A 216 -31.18 10.88 37.41
N LEU A 217 -31.69 10.14 36.41
CA LEU A 217 -32.21 8.76 36.28
C LEU A 217 -31.60 7.99 35.09
#